data_AF-A0A2D0AI74-F1
#
_entry.id   AF-A0A2D0AI74-F1
#
_cell.length_a   1.000
_cell.length_b   1.000
_cell.length_c   1.000
_cell.angle_alpha   90.00
_cell.angle_beta   90.00
_cell.angle_gamma   90.00
#
_symmetry.space_group_name_H-M   'P 1'
#
loop_
_entity.id
_entity.type
_entity.pdbx_description
1 polymer ?
#
loop_
_entity_poly.entity_id
_entity_poly.type
_entity_poly.pdbx_seq_one_letter_code
_entity_poly.pdbx_strand_id
1 'polypeptide(L)'
;MIDKINNILQSEINNPTISGKFNRQHIFFDLKNLIKINSTDEEIIDLYYCFSLYEKCLNLSRENSLKLAYYWIEKIEVIHKLISDDILPYLQILYKPTVAFYYFKRNEFEKTLNLLEEEIENVDIILSDQASLSIEFKMEQLVNKYRVLFAQKKFSDAFTHAKKIIRFVLMNENFNDIPNGSIHLIKDKTNKNYYNWVNFILNNLISKVINEPILSEKEKENALMYIFNDVNTIDNENINLNYSLLAIQHINDNKKFYEYSVKAFEQIYKLPIFVQYVLILKIMKENDAYDNLYENYIQNNLKLKILN
;
A
#
# COMPACT_ATOMS: atom_id res chain seq x y z
N MET A 1 -1.28 21.62 -17.97
CA MET A 1 -1.49 20.39 -17.16
C MET A 1 -0.96 20.60 -15.74
N ILE A 2 0.28 21.09 -15.58
CA ILE A 2 0.88 21.52 -14.29
C ILE A 2 0.05 22.61 -13.59
N ASP A 3 -0.42 23.63 -14.31
CA ASP A 3 -1.22 24.72 -13.70
C ASP A 3 -2.61 24.25 -13.23
N LYS A 4 -3.17 23.24 -13.89
CA LYS A 4 -4.45 22.63 -13.50
C LYS A 4 -4.29 21.82 -12.21
N ILE A 5 -3.16 21.12 -12.06
CA ILE A 5 -2.79 20.38 -10.85
C ILE A 5 -2.54 21.36 -9.68
N ASN A 6 -1.80 22.43 -9.91
CA ASN A 6 -1.54 23.45 -8.88
C ASN A 6 -2.82 24.13 -8.38
N ASN A 7 -3.77 24.43 -9.27
CA ASN A 7 -5.05 25.03 -8.88
C ASN A 7 -5.94 24.06 -8.09
N ILE A 8 -5.97 22.77 -8.44
CA ILE A 8 -6.69 21.73 -7.68
C ILE A 8 -6.06 21.56 -6.30
N LEU A 9 -4.73 21.54 -6.21
CA LEU A 9 -4.00 21.44 -4.95
C LEU A 9 -4.25 22.66 -4.04
N GLN A 10 -4.19 23.88 -4.58
CA GLN A 10 -4.48 25.08 -3.80
C GLN A 10 -5.95 25.12 -3.35
N SER A 11 -6.89 24.63 -4.17
CA SER A 11 -8.30 24.51 -3.81
C SER A 11 -8.50 23.57 -2.61
N GLU A 12 -7.90 22.37 -2.62
CA GLU A 12 -8.02 21.41 -1.51
C GLU A 12 -7.26 21.86 -0.25
N ILE A 13 -6.19 22.63 -0.37
CA ILE A 13 -5.49 23.21 0.79
C ILE A 13 -6.35 24.30 1.45
N ASN A 14 -6.97 25.15 0.64
CA ASN A 14 -7.75 26.30 1.12
C ASN A 14 -9.14 25.88 1.59
N ASN A 15 -9.76 24.92 0.91
CA ASN A 15 -11.06 24.32 1.24
C ASN A 15 -10.89 22.80 1.33
N PRO A 16 -10.24 22.30 2.39
CA PRO A 16 -10.09 20.87 2.57
C PRO A 16 -11.48 20.25 2.61
N THR A 17 -11.73 19.32 1.69
CA THR A 17 -12.88 18.43 1.76
C THR A 17 -12.90 17.88 3.18
N ILE A 18 -13.94 18.19 3.96
CA ILE A 18 -13.97 17.98 5.42
C ILE A 18 -13.88 16.47 5.67
N SER A 19 -12.66 15.97 5.83
CA SER A 19 -12.43 14.65 6.37
C SER A 19 -12.78 14.73 7.84
N GLY A 20 -13.70 13.88 8.29
CA GLY A 20 -13.80 13.55 9.71
C GLY A 20 -12.38 13.27 10.22
N LYS A 21 -12.06 13.70 11.44
CA LYS A 21 -10.77 13.36 12.04
C LYS A 21 -10.76 11.84 12.28
N PHE A 22 -10.31 11.08 11.29
CA PHE A 22 -10.25 9.62 11.32
C PHE A 22 -9.01 9.17 12.11
N ASN A 23 -9.21 8.26 13.07
CA ASN A 23 -8.17 7.76 13.95
C ASN A 23 -7.56 6.49 13.35
N ARG A 24 -6.42 6.66 12.68
CA ARG A 24 -5.86 5.75 11.66
C ARG A 24 -5.14 4.51 12.19
N GLN A 25 -5.62 3.90 13.26
CA GLN A 25 -5.05 2.63 13.72
C GLN A 25 -5.61 1.43 12.93
N HIS A 26 -6.83 1.52 12.37
CA HIS A 26 -7.42 0.48 11.53
C HIS A 26 -8.62 1.04 10.74
N ILE A 27 -8.78 0.67 9.46
CA ILE A 27 -9.97 0.96 8.62
C ILE A 27 -11.29 0.52 9.26
N PHE A 28 -11.21 -0.38 10.24
CA PHE A 28 -12.31 -0.84 11.07
C PHE A 28 -12.91 0.29 11.92
N PHE A 29 -12.08 1.14 12.53
CA PHE A 29 -12.58 2.24 13.35
C PHE A 29 -13.33 3.27 12.50
N ASP A 30 -12.87 3.47 11.25
CA ASP A 30 -13.46 4.41 10.32
C ASP A 30 -14.79 3.86 9.76
N LEU A 31 -14.83 2.60 9.34
CA LEU A 31 -16.09 1.92 8.94
C LEU A 31 -17.12 1.91 10.08
N LYS A 32 -16.68 1.60 11.30
CA LYS A 32 -17.55 1.64 12.47
C LYS A 32 -18.14 3.01 12.73
N ASN A 33 -17.36 4.08 12.58
CA ASN A 33 -17.85 5.44 12.77
C ASN A 33 -18.86 5.84 11.69
N LEU A 34 -18.69 5.36 10.45
CA LEU A 34 -19.65 5.58 9.37
C LEU A 34 -20.99 4.92 9.65
N ILE A 35 -20.98 3.64 10.05
CA ILE A 35 -22.21 2.86 10.27
C ILE A 35 -22.97 3.39 11.49
N LYS A 36 -22.25 3.80 12.55
CA LYS A 36 -22.83 4.32 13.80
C LYS A 36 -23.75 5.52 13.66
N ILE A 37 -23.65 6.31 12.60
CA ILE A 37 -24.39 7.58 12.46
C ILE A 37 -25.91 7.33 12.44
N ASN A 38 -26.35 6.15 11.95
CA ASN A 38 -27.77 5.81 11.80
C ASN A 38 -28.15 4.42 12.35
N SER A 39 -27.27 3.77 13.12
CA SER A 39 -27.52 2.43 13.67
C SER A 39 -28.01 2.43 15.11
N THR A 40 -28.82 1.43 15.44
CA THR A 40 -29.23 1.08 16.80
C THR A 40 -28.09 0.47 17.62
N ASP A 41 -28.25 0.41 18.95
CA ASP A 41 -27.24 -0.22 19.83
C ASP A 41 -27.05 -1.71 19.53
N GLU A 42 -28.13 -2.43 19.18
CA GLU A 42 -28.09 -3.84 18.80
C GLU A 42 -27.26 -4.06 17.53
N GLU A 43 -27.51 -3.25 16.51
CA GLU A 43 -26.73 -3.24 15.26
C GLU A 43 -25.25 -2.93 15.49
N ILE A 44 -24.95 -2.01 16.41
CA ILE A 44 -23.56 -1.72 16.79
C ILE A 44 -22.91 -2.95 17.44
N ILE A 45 -23.62 -3.69 18.30
CA ILE A 45 -23.12 -4.92 18.92
C ILE A 45 -22.85 -5.98 17.85
N ASP A 46 -23.78 -6.17 16.93
CA ASP A 46 -23.66 -7.12 15.83
C ASP A 46 -22.46 -6.83 14.93
N LEU A 47 -22.20 -5.55 14.65
CA LEU A 47 -20.99 -5.11 13.96
C LEU A 47 -19.74 -5.60 14.70
N TYR A 48 -19.58 -5.24 15.97
CA TYR A 48 -18.40 -5.66 16.76
C TYR A 48 -18.23 -7.18 16.78
N TYR A 49 -19.34 -7.90 16.91
CA TYR A 49 -19.32 -9.35 16.92
C TYR A 49 -18.81 -9.88 15.58
N CYS A 50 -19.38 -9.44 14.44
CA CYS A 50 -18.92 -9.85 13.11
C CYS A 50 -17.43 -9.56 12.90
N PHE A 51 -16.95 -8.37 13.27
CA PHE A 51 -15.54 -8.04 13.13
C PHE A 51 -14.63 -8.93 13.97
N SER A 52 -15.02 -9.27 15.20
CA SER A 52 -14.25 -10.21 16.03
C SER A 52 -14.14 -11.60 15.38
N LEU A 53 -15.17 -12.03 14.65
CA LEU A 53 -15.15 -13.27 13.89
C LEU A 53 -14.25 -13.18 12.66
N TYR A 54 -14.21 -12.03 11.99
CA TYR A 54 -13.32 -11.82 10.84
C TYR A 54 -11.86 -11.88 11.26
N GLU A 55 -11.50 -11.17 12.34
CA GLU A 55 -10.15 -11.21 12.91
C GLU A 55 -9.75 -12.63 13.31
N LYS A 56 -10.67 -13.37 13.93
CA LYS A 56 -10.47 -14.78 14.29
C LYS A 56 -10.20 -15.64 13.06
N CYS A 57 -10.98 -15.48 11.99
CA CYS A 57 -10.78 -16.19 10.73
C CYS A 57 -9.43 -15.86 10.08
N LEU A 58 -9.05 -14.58 10.05
CA LEU A 58 -7.76 -14.12 9.55
C LEU A 58 -6.59 -14.75 10.34
N ASN A 59 -6.66 -14.72 11.67
CA ASN A 59 -5.61 -15.28 12.52
C ASN A 59 -5.48 -16.79 12.35
N LEU A 60 -6.59 -17.53 12.34
CA LEU A 60 -6.57 -18.98 12.08
C LEU A 60 -6.03 -19.30 10.68
N SER A 61 -6.35 -18.48 9.68
CA SER A 61 -5.80 -18.63 8.33
C SER A 61 -4.29 -18.37 8.31
N ARG A 62 -3.80 -17.35 9.03
CA ARG A 62 -2.35 -17.05 9.17
C ARG A 62 -1.59 -18.22 9.77
N GLU A 63 -2.15 -18.80 10.84
CA GLU A 63 -1.63 -19.96 11.57
C GLU A 63 -1.80 -21.29 10.81
N ASN A 64 -2.37 -21.26 9.61
CA ASN A 64 -2.64 -22.44 8.77
C ASN A 64 -3.65 -23.44 9.38
N SER A 65 -4.47 -22.99 10.33
CA SER A 65 -5.59 -23.73 10.93
C SER A 65 -6.83 -23.69 10.03
N LEU A 66 -6.67 -24.12 8.77
CA LEU A 66 -7.63 -23.87 7.68
C LEU A 66 -9.01 -24.52 7.88
N LYS A 67 -9.09 -25.67 8.56
CA LYS A 67 -10.39 -26.29 8.90
C LYS A 67 -11.19 -25.44 9.87
N LEU A 68 -10.52 -24.91 10.89
CA LEU A 68 -11.15 -24.02 11.87
C LEU A 68 -11.49 -22.66 11.25
N ALA A 69 -10.61 -22.11 10.41
CA ALA A 69 -10.91 -20.90 9.66
C ALA A 69 -12.19 -21.06 8.83
N TYR A 70 -12.33 -22.18 8.10
CA TYR A 70 -13.52 -22.47 7.31
C TYR A 70 -14.80 -22.55 8.16
N TYR A 71 -14.75 -23.22 9.31
CA TYR A 71 -15.87 -23.26 10.25
C TYR A 71 -16.33 -21.85 10.65
N TRP A 72 -15.40 -20.92 10.90
CA TRP A 72 -15.76 -19.54 11.23
C TRP A 72 -16.31 -18.77 10.03
N ILE A 73 -15.83 -19.02 8.82
CA ILE A 73 -16.41 -18.47 7.58
C ILE A 73 -17.87 -18.90 7.46
N GLU A 74 -18.17 -20.19 7.60
CA GLU A 74 -19.55 -20.70 7.55
C GLU A 74 -20.45 -20.08 8.64
N LYS A 75 -19.89 -19.88 9.85
CA LYS A 75 -20.61 -19.21 10.92
C LYS A 75 -20.93 -17.76 10.60
N ILE A 76 -19.96 -17.03 10.03
CA ILE A 76 -20.15 -15.64 9.59
C ILE A 76 -21.26 -15.56 8.54
N GLU A 77 -21.26 -16.45 7.53
CA GLU A 77 -22.29 -16.47 6.48
C GLU A 77 -23.70 -16.72 7.04
N VAL A 78 -23.83 -17.53 8.10
CA VAL A 78 -25.10 -17.72 8.81
C VAL A 78 -25.50 -16.45 9.54
N ILE A 79 -24.57 -15.77 10.21
CA ILE A 79 -24.83 -14.52 10.93
C ILE A 79 -25.24 -13.42 9.96
N HIS A 80 -24.56 -13.29 8.82
CA HIS A 80 -24.89 -12.28 7.80
C HIS A 80 -26.32 -12.36 7.28
N LYS A 81 -26.92 -13.56 7.27
CA LYS A 81 -28.33 -13.74 6.91
C LYS A 81 -29.31 -13.17 7.94
N LEU A 82 -28.82 -12.85 9.14
CA LEU A 82 -29.60 -12.29 10.25
C LEU A 82 -29.33 -10.79 10.45
N ILE A 83 -28.29 -10.24 9.82
CA ILE A 83 -27.95 -8.82 9.88
C ILE A 83 -28.85 -8.02 8.93
N SER A 84 -29.20 -6.79 9.34
CA SER A 84 -29.92 -5.84 8.50
C SER A 84 -29.19 -5.56 7.18
N ASP A 85 -29.97 -5.48 6.09
CA ASP A 85 -29.48 -5.16 4.75
C ASP A 85 -28.81 -3.77 4.67
N ASP A 86 -29.12 -2.86 5.60
CA ASP A 86 -28.51 -1.53 5.67
C ASP A 86 -27.04 -1.58 6.11
N ILE A 87 -26.67 -2.59 6.91
CA ILE A 87 -25.34 -2.70 7.53
C ILE A 87 -24.48 -3.74 6.83
N LEU A 88 -25.11 -4.77 6.27
CA LEU A 88 -24.43 -5.87 5.61
C LEU A 88 -23.42 -5.42 4.54
N PRO A 89 -23.67 -4.41 3.68
CA PRO A 89 -22.69 -3.94 2.71
C PRO A 89 -21.38 -3.47 3.35
N TYR A 90 -21.44 -2.74 4.46
CA TYR A 90 -20.25 -2.27 5.17
C TYR A 90 -19.49 -3.41 5.85
N LEU A 91 -20.20 -4.43 6.33
CA LEU A 91 -19.61 -5.66 6.84
C LEU A 91 -18.91 -6.46 5.74
N GLN A 92 -19.46 -6.46 4.52
CA GLN A 92 -18.89 -7.17 3.38
C GLN A 92 -17.52 -6.62 2.97
N ILE A 93 -17.29 -5.30 3.09
CA ILE A 93 -16.00 -4.64 2.83
C ILE A 93 -14.84 -5.33 3.55
N LEU A 94 -15.03 -5.77 4.80
CA LEU A 94 -13.96 -6.45 5.56
C LEU A 94 -14.04 -7.97 5.50
N TYR A 95 -15.22 -8.51 5.22
CA TYR A 95 -15.44 -9.94 5.10
C TYR A 95 -14.80 -10.53 3.84
N LYS A 96 -15.01 -9.93 2.65
CA LYS A 96 -14.48 -10.54 1.42
C LYS A 96 -12.96 -10.59 1.36
N PRO A 97 -12.19 -9.56 1.79
CA PRO A 97 -10.74 -9.67 1.91
C PRO A 97 -10.31 -10.76 2.91
N THR A 98 -11.09 -10.99 3.98
CA THR A 98 -10.86 -12.07 4.94
C THR A 98 -10.98 -13.45 4.29
N VAL A 99 -12.04 -13.67 3.52
CA VAL A 99 -12.25 -14.91 2.76
C VAL A 99 -11.22 -15.06 1.64
N ALA A 100 -10.86 -13.97 0.96
CA ALA A 100 -9.82 -13.96 -0.05
C ALA A 100 -8.48 -14.43 0.51
N PHE A 101 -8.13 -13.99 1.73
CA PHE A 101 -6.91 -14.44 2.42
C PHE A 101 -6.96 -15.92 2.81
N TYR A 102 -8.13 -16.44 3.21
CA TYR A 102 -8.32 -17.88 3.43
C TYR A 102 -8.03 -18.68 2.16
N TYR A 103 -8.60 -18.29 1.01
CA TYR A 103 -8.34 -18.94 -0.27
C TYR A 103 -6.88 -18.79 -0.72
N PHE A 104 -6.26 -17.66 -0.43
CA PHE A 104 -4.85 -17.43 -0.72
C PHE A 104 -3.97 -18.43 0.02
N LYS A 105 -4.24 -18.69 1.30
CA LYS A 105 -3.50 -19.67 2.11
C LYS A 105 -3.70 -21.11 1.62
N ARG A 106 -4.76 -21.38 0.86
CA ARG A 106 -5.03 -22.65 0.17
C ARG A 106 -4.43 -22.73 -1.23
N ASN A 107 -3.75 -21.68 -1.68
CA ASN A 107 -3.28 -21.51 -3.06
C ASN A 107 -4.42 -21.52 -4.10
N GLU A 108 -5.65 -21.22 -3.68
CA GLU A 108 -6.83 -21.09 -4.55
C GLU A 108 -6.87 -19.67 -5.13
N PHE A 109 -5.82 -19.31 -5.87
CA PHE A 109 -5.53 -17.94 -6.26
C PHE A 109 -6.59 -17.28 -7.16
N GLU A 110 -7.26 -18.04 -8.02
CA GLU A 110 -8.35 -17.52 -8.86
C GLU A 110 -9.51 -17.02 -8.01
N LYS A 111 -9.92 -17.80 -7.00
CA LYS A 111 -10.95 -17.36 -6.05
C LYS A 111 -10.51 -16.14 -5.25
N THR A 112 -9.24 -16.10 -4.84
CA THR A 112 -8.69 -14.91 -4.17
C THR A 112 -8.79 -13.68 -5.07
N LEU A 113 -8.38 -13.77 -6.33
CA LEU A 113 -8.42 -12.63 -7.25
C LEU A 113 -9.85 -12.18 -7.51
N ASN A 114 -10.79 -13.10 -7.76
CA ASN A 114 -12.18 -12.77 -8.00
C ASN A 114 -12.80 -11.99 -6.83
N LEU A 115 -12.55 -12.45 -5.59
CA LEU A 115 -13.04 -11.74 -4.39
C LEU A 115 -12.41 -10.35 -4.24
N LEU A 116 -11.12 -10.20 -4.52
CA LEU A 116 -10.46 -8.89 -4.46
C LEU A 116 -10.96 -7.93 -5.56
N GLU A 117 -11.29 -8.46 -6.75
CA GLU A 117 -11.85 -7.69 -7.87
C GLU A 117 -13.25 -7.19 -7.56
N GLU A 118 -14.12 -8.09 -7.10
CA GLU A 118 -15.47 -7.75 -6.69
C GLU A 118 -15.47 -6.64 -5.62
N GLU A 119 -14.51 -6.66 -4.70
CA GLU A 119 -14.36 -5.64 -3.67
C GLU A 119 -13.91 -4.28 -4.23
N ILE A 120 -12.96 -4.27 -5.17
CA ILE A 120 -12.51 -3.04 -5.82
C ILE A 120 -13.64 -2.39 -6.62
N GLU A 121 -14.50 -3.19 -7.26
CA GLU A 121 -15.64 -2.69 -8.03
C GLU A 121 -16.76 -2.14 -7.15
N ASN A 122 -17.07 -2.81 -6.04
CA ASN A 122 -18.22 -2.47 -5.20
C ASN A 122 -17.94 -1.40 -4.14
N VAL A 123 -16.68 -1.17 -3.76
CA VAL A 123 -16.38 -0.22 -2.66
C VAL A 123 -16.83 1.21 -2.94
N ASP A 124 -16.83 1.67 -4.20
CA ASP A 124 -17.34 3.01 -4.55
C ASP A 124 -18.85 3.14 -4.32
N ILE A 125 -19.60 2.04 -4.43
CA ILE A 125 -21.04 2.01 -4.17
C ILE A 125 -21.29 2.12 -2.66
N ILE A 126 -20.50 1.38 -1.87
CA ILE A 126 -20.69 1.29 -0.42
C ILE A 126 -20.15 2.55 0.29
N LEU A 127 -19.06 3.13 -0.23
CA LEU A 127 -18.37 4.29 0.34
C LEU A 127 -18.51 5.53 -0.54
N SER A 128 -19.65 5.69 -1.23
CA SER A 128 -19.91 6.79 -2.19
C SER A 128 -19.64 8.18 -1.60
N ASP A 129 -20.01 8.38 -0.34
CA ASP A 129 -19.85 9.66 0.38
C ASP A 129 -18.49 9.79 1.08
N GLN A 130 -17.62 8.80 0.94
CA GLN A 130 -16.34 8.67 1.64
C GLN A 130 -15.21 8.34 0.66
N ALA A 131 -15.03 9.20 -0.35
CA ALA A 131 -14.07 9.00 -1.43
C ALA A 131 -12.64 8.71 -0.93
N SER A 132 -12.19 9.33 0.17
CA SER A 132 -10.88 9.06 0.78
C SER A 132 -10.73 7.59 1.20
N LEU A 133 -11.73 7.09 1.95
CA LEU A 133 -11.74 5.73 2.48
C LEU A 133 -11.88 4.70 1.35
N SER A 134 -12.66 5.01 0.31
CA SER A 134 -12.73 4.18 -0.88
C SER A 134 -11.35 3.99 -1.53
N ILE A 135 -10.60 5.08 -1.74
CA ILE A 135 -9.26 4.98 -2.33
C ILE A 135 -8.32 4.19 -1.42
N GLU A 136 -8.32 4.45 -0.10
CA GLU A 136 -7.49 3.69 0.85
C GLU A 136 -7.77 2.19 0.74
N PHE A 137 -9.05 1.79 0.76
CA PHE A 137 -9.43 0.39 0.65
C PHE A 137 -9.04 -0.25 -0.69
N LYS A 138 -9.27 0.44 -1.82
CA LYS A 138 -8.84 -0.04 -3.14
C LYS A 138 -7.33 -0.25 -3.19
N MET A 139 -6.56 0.67 -2.63
CA MET A 139 -5.10 0.57 -2.57
C MET A 139 -4.63 -0.67 -1.78
N GLU A 140 -5.29 -1.02 -0.67
CA GLU A 140 -5.00 -2.27 0.04
C GLU A 140 -5.27 -3.50 -0.83
N GLN A 141 -6.42 -3.54 -1.50
CA GLN A 141 -6.78 -4.69 -2.34
C GLN A 141 -5.88 -4.83 -3.56
N LEU A 142 -5.42 -3.70 -4.13
CA LEU A 142 -4.44 -3.70 -5.21
C LEU A 142 -3.08 -4.27 -4.76
N VAL A 143 -2.64 -3.95 -3.53
CA VAL A 143 -1.45 -4.57 -2.93
C VAL A 143 -1.67 -6.07 -2.71
N ASN A 144 -2.87 -6.48 -2.29
CA ASN A 144 -3.20 -7.89 -2.13
C ASN A 144 -3.20 -8.63 -3.48
N LYS A 145 -3.79 -8.06 -4.54
CA LYS A 145 -3.68 -8.58 -5.92
C LYS A 145 -2.23 -8.76 -6.34
N TYR A 146 -1.37 -7.76 -6.11
CA TYR A 146 0.06 -7.86 -6.38
C TYR A 146 0.70 -9.06 -5.65
N ARG A 147 0.40 -9.26 -4.37
CA ARG A 147 0.93 -10.38 -3.57
C ARG A 147 0.47 -11.74 -4.12
N VAL A 148 -0.76 -11.83 -4.62
CA VAL A 148 -1.30 -13.05 -5.25
C VAL A 148 -0.57 -13.35 -6.55
N LEU A 149 -0.40 -12.37 -7.43
CA LEU A 149 0.36 -12.52 -8.68
C LEU A 149 1.80 -12.98 -8.41
N PHE A 150 2.43 -12.43 -7.39
CA PHE A 150 3.76 -12.85 -6.93
C PHE A 150 3.77 -14.31 -6.47
N ALA A 151 2.80 -14.72 -5.64
CA ALA A 151 2.70 -16.10 -5.15
C ALA A 151 2.44 -17.11 -6.29
N GLN A 152 1.72 -16.69 -7.33
CA GLN A 152 1.53 -17.45 -8.57
C GLN A 152 2.77 -17.51 -9.46
N LYS A 153 3.86 -16.79 -9.13
CA LYS A 153 5.06 -16.60 -9.96
C LYS A 153 4.75 -15.93 -11.31
N LYS A 154 3.64 -15.20 -11.41
CA LYS A 154 3.30 -14.36 -12.57
C LYS A 154 4.03 -13.01 -12.45
N PHE A 155 5.36 -13.05 -12.47
CA PHE A 155 6.19 -11.88 -12.16
C PHE A 155 5.97 -10.70 -13.12
N SER A 156 5.83 -10.97 -14.42
CA SER A 156 5.57 -9.90 -15.41
C SER A 156 4.27 -9.15 -15.12
N ASP A 157 3.19 -9.87 -14.82
CA ASP A 157 1.90 -9.29 -14.44
C ASP A 157 2.02 -8.52 -13.12
N ALA A 158 2.71 -9.10 -12.14
CA ALA A 158 2.94 -8.48 -10.84
C ALA A 158 3.72 -7.16 -10.95
N PHE A 159 4.78 -7.11 -11.78
CA PHE A 159 5.56 -5.89 -12.00
C PHE A 159 4.78 -4.84 -12.76
N THR A 160 3.99 -5.24 -13.75
CA THR A 160 3.07 -4.35 -14.48
C THR A 160 2.06 -3.73 -13.51
N HIS A 161 1.50 -4.54 -12.61
CA HIS A 161 0.57 -4.08 -11.59
C HIS A 161 1.23 -3.13 -10.59
N ALA A 162 2.42 -3.48 -10.09
CA ALA A 162 3.21 -2.63 -9.19
C ALA A 162 3.53 -1.27 -9.82
N LYS A 163 3.91 -1.23 -11.11
CA LYS A 163 4.16 0.01 -11.85
C LYS A 163 2.91 0.91 -11.85
N LYS A 164 1.72 0.36 -12.13
CA LYS A 164 0.46 1.13 -12.09
C LYS A 164 0.18 1.71 -10.71
N ILE A 165 0.31 0.89 -9.66
CA ILE A 165 0.12 1.33 -8.26
C ILE A 165 1.09 2.48 -7.93
N ILE A 166 2.36 2.35 -8.30
CA ILE A 166 3.38 3.38 -8.01
C ILE A 166 3.12 4.67 -8.78
N ARG A 167 2.74 4.59 -10.06
CA ARG A 167 2.37 5.77 -10.85
C ARG A 167 1.14 6.46 -10.28
N PHE A 168 0.13 5.72 -9.83
CA PHE A 168 -1.00 6.32 -9.13
C PHE A 168 -0.56 7.05 -7.85
N VAL A 169 0.27 6.40 -7.02
CA VAL A 169 0.68 6.97 -5.72
C VAL A 169 1.61 8.18 -5.86
N LEU A 170 2.56 8.14 -6.79
CA LEU A 170 3.59 9.18 -6.92
C LEU A 170 3.27 10.25 -7.97
N MET A 171 2.44 9.92 -8.96
CA MET A 171 2.11 10.77 -10.11
C MET A 171 0.61 11.07 -10.24
N ASN A 172 -0.23 10.50 -9.37
CA ASN A 172 -1.69 10.62 -9.44
C ASN A 172 -2.25 10.17 -10.82
N GLU A 173 -1.60 9.17 -11.43
CA GLU A 173 -2.02 8.62 -12.71
C GLU A 173 -3.06 7.51 -12.52
N ASN A 174 -4.29 7.77 -12.97
CA ASN A 174 -5.40 6.83 -12.87
C ASN A 174 -5.23 5.65 -13.84
N PHE A 175 -5.83 4.52 -13.48
CA PHE A 175 -5.87 3.30 -14.29
C PHE A 175 -7.19 2.56 -14.04
N ASN A 176 -7.45 1.48 -14.79
CA ASN A 176 -8.78 0.85 -14.84
C ASN A 176 -9.38 0.48 -13.47
N ASP A 177 -8.58 0.04 -12.49
CA ASP A 177 -9.08 -0.31 -11.14
C ASP A 177 -9.39 0.94 -10.29
N ILE A 178 -8.90 2.13 -10.69
CA ILE A 178 -9.14 3.43 -10.04
C ILE A 178 -9.32 4.53 -11.13
N PRO A 179 -10.41 4.52 -11.91
CA PRO A 179 -10.53 5.38 -13.10
C PRO A 179 -10.73 6.86 -12.76
N ASN A 180 -11.42 7.16 -11.65
CA ASN A 180 -11.76 8.52 -11.20
C ASN A 180 -11.17 8.87 -9.83
N GLY A 181 -10.18 8.12 -9.37
CA GLY A 181 -9.56 8.35 -8.07
C GLY A 181 -8.58 9.51 -8.06
N SER A 182 -8.18 9.89 -6.86
CA SER A 182 -7.06 10.80 -6.64
C SER A 182 -6.36 10.45 -5.35
N ILE A 183 -5.05 10.22 -5.40
CA ILE A 183 -4.23 9.96 -4.22
C ILE A 183 -4.22 11.18 -3.27
N HIS A 184 -4.58 12.37 -3.78
CA HIS A 184 -4.69 13.57 -2.98
C HIS A 184 -5.88 13.54 -2.01
N LEU A 185 -6.90 12.72 -2.26
CA LEU A 185 -8.02 12.52 -1.33
C LEU A 185 -7.57 11.90 0.00
N ILE A 186 -6.41 11.24 0.01
CA ILE A 186 -5.83 10.62 1.20
C ILE A 186 -5.03 11.65 2.02
N LYS A 187 -4.68 12.82 1.46
CA LYS A 187 -3.87 13.83 2.16
C LYS A 187 -4.63 14.42 3.35
N ASP A 188 -3.92 14.58 4.46
CA ASP A 188 -4.36 15.41 5.57
C ASP A 188 -3.67 16.77 5.55
N LYS A 189 -4.04 17.64 6.50
CA LYS A 189 -3.49 18.99 6.65
C LYS A 189 -1.95 19.04 6.70
N THR A 190 -1.29 17.93 7.07
CA THR A 190 0.17 17.84 7.21
C THR A 190 0.82 16.95 6.15
N ASN A 191 0.05 16.43 5.18
CA ASN A 191 0.43 15.36 4.23
C ASN A 191 1.02 14.09 4.88
N LYS A 192 0.86 13.91 6.21
CA LYS A 192 1.41 12.78 6.95
C LYS A 192 0.75 11.48 6.52
N ASN A 193 -0.56 11.50 6.27
CA ASN A 193 -1.27 10.30 5.80
C ASN A 193 -0.73 9.82 4.45
N TYR A 194 -0.62 10.76 3.52
CA TYR A 194 -0.13 10.50 2.17
C TYR A 194 1.29 9.91 2.22
N TYR A 195 2.16 10.45 3.08
CA TYR A 195 3.48 9.88 3.31
C TYR A 195 3.45 8.45 3.86
N ASN A 196 2.58 8.17 4.82
CA ASN A 196 2.42 6.80 5.36
C ASN A 196 1.99 5.83 4.26
N TRP A 197 1.07 6.24 3.38
CA TRP A 197 0.63 5.43 2.25
C TRP A 197 1.73 5.20 1.22
N VAL A 198 2.45 6.25 0.83
CA VAL A 198 3.62 6.13 -0.06
C VAL A 198 4.63 5.13 0.51
N ASN A 199 4.95 5.25 1.80
CA ASN A 199 5.84 4.31 2.47
C ASN A 199 5.29 2.88 2.51
N PHE A 200 4.02 2.72 2.90
CA PHE A 200 3.37 1.43 2.97
C PHE A 200 3.40 0.72 1.61
N ILE A 201 2.99 1.40 0.55
CA ILE A 201 2.97 0.85 -0.81
C ILE A 201 4.39 0.49 -1.27
N LEU A 202 5.33 1.43 -1.22
CA LEU A 202 6.69 1.18 -1.70
C LEU A 202 7.36 0.05 -0.91
N ASN A 203 7.21 0.01 0.40
CA ASN A 203 7.77 -1.07 1.22
C ASN A 203 7.15 -2.43 0.87
N ASN A 204 5.84 -2.51 0.69
CA ASN A 204 5.17 -3.77 0.37
C ASN A 204 5.52 -4.30 -1.04
N LEU A 205 5.65 -3.42 -2.02
CA LEU A 205 6.00 -3.81 -3.38
C LEU A 205 7.48 -4.18 -3.48
N ILE A 206 8.38 -3.31 -3.01
CA ILE A 206 9.83 -3.52 -3.13
C ILE A 206 10.29 -4.73 -2.31
N SER A 207 9.78 -4.90 -1.09
CA SER A 207 10.20 -6.03 -0.23
C SER A 207 9.91 -7.39 -0.85
N LYS A 208 8.83 -7.52 -1.63
CA LYS A 208 8.51 -8.77 -2.34
C LYS A 208 9.52 -9.09 -3.42
N VAL A 209 9.97 -8.09 -4.19
CA VAL A 209 11.00 -8.28 -5.22
C VAL A 209 12.33 -8.68 -4.58
N ILE A 210 12.76 -7.94 -3.56
CA ILE A 210 14.08 -8.12 -2.94
C ILE A 210 14.22 -9.47 -2.24
N ASN A 211 13.18 -9.86 -1.50
CA ASN A 211 13.21 -11.07 -0.69
C ASN A 211 12.79 -12.33 -1.47
N GLU A 212 12.51 -12.23 -2.77
CA GLU A 212 12.15 -13.39 -3.59
C GLU A 212 13.39 -14.25 -3.87
N PRO A 213 13.46 -15.49 -3.34
CA PRO A 213 14.64 -16.33 -3.49
C PRO A 213 14.83 -16.88 -4.91
N ILE A 214 13.77 -16.94 -5.72
CA ILE A 214 13.84 -17.51 -7.07
C ILE A 214 14.47 -16.52 -8.06
N LEU A 215 14.29 -15.22 -7.85
CA LEU A 215 14.87 -14.20 -8.72
C LEU A 215 16.36 -14.05 -8.43
N SER A 216 17.18 -14.11 -9.47
CA SER A 216 18.59 -13.70 -9.41
C SER A 216 18.69 -12.20 -9.11
N GLU A 217 19.85 -11.76 -8.61
CA GLU A 217 20.08 -10.34 -8.30
C GLU A 217 19.86 -9.44 -9.53
N LYS A 218 20.31 -9.89 -10.71
CA LYS A 218 20.08 -9.15 -11.97
C LYS A 218 18.59 -9.06 -12.33
N GLU A 219 17.82 -10.12 -12.09
CA GLU A 219 16.37 -10.08 -12.31
C GLU A 219 15.67 -9.13 -11.34
N LYS A 220 16.12 -9.06 -10.08
CA LYS A 220 15.61 -8.10 -9.10
C LYS A 220 15.92 -6.67 -9.52
N GLU A 221 17.15 -6.38 -9.96
CA GLU A 221 17.54 -5.06 -10.48
C GLU A 221 16.68 -4.66 -11.69
N ASN A 222 16.52 -5.56 -12.66
CA ASN A 222 15.67 -5.33 -13.84
C ASN A 222 14.20 -5.11 -13.48
N ALA A 223 13.67 -5.86 -12.50
CA ALA A 223 12.32 -5.69 -12.02
C ALA A 223 12.12 -4.30 -11.39
N LEU A 224 13.06 -3.87 -10.52
CA LEU A 224 13.02 -2.55 -9.91
C LEU A 224 13.10 -1.44 -10.98
N MET A 225 14.03 -1.55 -11.93
CA MET A 225 14.12 -0.61 -13.05
C MET A 225 12.79 -0.52 -13.80
N TYR A 226 12.19 -1.67 -14.14
CA TYR A 226 10.92 -1.71 -14.87
C TYR A 226 9.79 -1.02 -14.08
N ILE A 227 9.66 -1.37 -12.79
CA ILE A 227 8.64 -0.84 -11.89
C ILE A 227 8.74 0.68 -11.76
N PHE A 228 9.97 1.20 -11.67
CA PHE A 228 10.24 2.64 -11.52
C PHE A 228 10.49 3.38 -12.83
N ASN A 229 10.45 2.72 -13.99
CA ASN A 229 10.69 3.37 -15.27
C ASN A 229 9.63 4.44 -15.55
N ASP A 230 10.09 5.62 -15.96
CA ASP A 230 9.25 6.79 -16.24
C ASP A 230 8.40 7.26 -15.05
N VAL A 231 8.82 6.91 -13.83
CA VAL A 231 8.20 7.41 -12.60
C VAL A 231 8.94 8.67 -12.16
N ASN A 232 8.19 9.76 -12.06
CA ASN A 232 8.64 11.02 -11.45
C ASN A 232 7.81 11.25 -10.17
N THR A 233 8.31 12.03 -9.20
CA THR A 233 7.44 12.45 -8.10
C THR A 233 6.74 13.77 -8.42
N ILE A 234 5.47 13.89 -8.03
CA ILE A 234 4.85 15.22 -7.88
C ILE A 234 5.65 15.97 -6.83
N ASP A 235 6.12 17.18 -7.15
CA ASP A 235 6.85 18.03 -6.21
C ASP A 235 5.99 18.23 -4.94
N ASN A 236 6.50 17.71 -3.83
CA ASN A 236 5.86 17.78 -2.53
C ASN A 236 6.97 17.99 -1.48
N GLU A 237 6.88 19.06 -0.71
CA GLU A 237 7.87 19.42 0.32
C GLU A 237 8.12 18.29 1.35
N ASN A 238 7.14 17.40 1.51
CA ASN A 238 7.19 16.29 2.46
C ASN A 238 7.73 14.98 1.86
N ILE A 239 7.72 14.81 0.53
CA ILE A 239 8.18 13.60 -0.15
C ILE A 239 8.96 14.00 -1.41
N ASN A 240 10.29 13.90 -1.33
CA ASN A 240 11.14 14.05 -2.50
C ASN A 240 11.90 12.73 -2.70
N LEU A 241 11.40 11.91 -3.63
CA LEU A 241 12.02 10.64 -4.00
C LEU A 241 12.74 10.75 -5.34
N ASN A 242 12.78 11.92 -5.98
CA ASN A 242 13.29 12.08 -7.34
C ASN A 242 14.69 11.46 -7.50
N TYR A 243 15.63 11.79 -6.62
CA TYR A 243 16.98 11.21 -6.68
C TYR A 243 17.03 9.72 -6.35
N SER A 244 16.16 9.22 -5.46
CA SER A 244 16.09 7.79 -5.18
C SER A 244 15.57 6.99 -6.38
N LEU A 245 14.55 7.53 -7.06
CA LEU A 245 13.97 6.93 -8.26
C LEU A 245 14.95 6.98 -9.42
N LEU A 246 15.63 8.12 -9.63
CA LEU A 246 16.69 8.26 -10.63
C LEU A 246 17.84 7.29 -10.35
N ALA A 247 18.24 7.11 -9.10
CA ALA A 247 19.23 6.09 -8.74
C ALA A 247 18.73 4.70 -9.16
N ILE A 248 17.53 4.28 -8.77
CA ILE A 248 16.99 2.95 -9.14
C ILE A 248 16.86 2.78 -10.66
N GLN A 249 16.43 3.80 -11.40
CA GLN A 249 16.36 3.78 -12.87
C GLN A 249 17.74 3.62 -13.53
N HIS A 250 18.80 4.04 -12.84
CA HIS A 250 20.18 3.94 -13.30
C HIS A 250 21.00 2.86 -12.57
N ILE A 251 20.36 1.84 -11.97
CA ILE A 251 21.04 0.79 -11.18
C ILE A 251 22.11 0.00 -11.96
N ASN A 252 22.08 0.03 -13.30
CA ASN A 252 23.07 -0.59 -14.17
C ASN A 252 24.15 0.38 -14.70
N ASP A 253 24.10 1.67 -14.34
CA ASP A 253 25.09 2.70 -14.66
C ASP A 253 25.71 3.20 -13.34
N ASN A 254 26.78 2.54 -12.89
CA ASN A 254 27.38 2.74 -11.56
C ASN A 254 27.68 4.21 -11.25
N LYS A 255 28.14 4.97 -12.26
CA LYS A 255 28.47 6.39 -12.10
C LYS A 255 27.21 7.21 -11.79
N LYS A 256 26.15 7.05 -12.58
CA LYS A 256 24.88 7.77 -12.36
C LYS A 256 24.17 7.28 -11.11
N PHE A 257 24.13 5.96 -10.91
CA PHE A 257 23.57 5.35 -9.71
C PHE A 257 24.14 5.97 -8.45
N TYR A 258 25.48 6.04 -8.38
CA TYR A 258 26.18 6.61 -7.24
C TYR A 258 25.91 8.11 -7.08
N GLU A 259 25.99 8.89 -8.16
CA GLU A 259 25.70 10.33 -8.13
C GLU A 259 24.31 10.62 -7.55
N TYR A 260 23.29 9.89 -8.02
CA TYR A 260 21.92 10.06 -7.56
C TYR A 260 21.71 9.49 -6.15
N SER A 261 22.39 8.41 -5.78
CA SER A 261 22.31 7.84 -4.43
C SER A 261 22.84 8.82 -3.39
N VAL A 262 23.97 9.49 -3.64
CA VAL A 262 24.51 10.52 -2.74
C VAL A 262 23.49 11.64 -2.52
N LYS A 263 22.90 12.17 -3.60
CA LYS A 263 21.86 13.21 -3.53
C LYS A 263 20.60 12.73 -2.82
N ALA A 264 20.21 11.46 -3.00
CA ALA A 264 19.08 10.87 -2.30
C ALA A 264 19.33 10.79 -0.79
N PHE A 265 20.56 10.45 -0.38
CA PHE A 265 20.90 10.27 1.02
C PHE A 265 21.03 11.57 1.81
N GLU A 266 21.23 12.71 1.17
CA GLU A 266 21.06 14.03 1.80
C GLU A 266 19.65 14.20 2.40
N GLN A 267 18.68 13.43 1.91
CA GLN A 267 17.27 13.46 2.32
C GLN A 267 16.82 12.14 2.97
N ILE A 268 17.75 11.32 3.48
CA ILE A 268 17.48 9.94 3.95
C ILE A 268 16.32 9.81 4.94
N TYR A 269 16.08 10.83 5.77
CA TYR A 269 15.01 10.85 6.77
C TYR A 269 13.60 10.79 6.17
N LYS A 270 13.45 11.04 4.87
CA LYS A 270 12.17 11.07 4.15
C LYS A 270 11.99 9.89 3.19
N LEU A 271 12.88 8.89 3.22
CA LEU A 271 12.87 7.76 2.28
C LEU A 271 12.16 6.52 2.87
N PRO A 272 11.38 5.77 2.09
CA PRO A 272 10.92 4.44 2.48
C PRO A 272 12.07 3.49 2.78
N ILE A 273 11.94 2.63 3.79
CA ILE A 273 13.04 1.79 4.29
C ILE A 273 13.59 0.83 3.24
N PHE A 274 12.72 0.24 2.40
CA PHE A 274 13.18 -0.69 1.36
C PHE A 274 13.84 0.03 0.18
N VAL A 275 13.48 1.30 -0.07
CA VAL A 275 14.21 2.14 -1.03
C VAL A 275 15.63 2.39 -0.51
N GLN A 276 15.77 2.78 0.77
CA GLN A 276 17.09 2.95 1.40
C GLN A 276 17.92 1.66 1.33
N TYR A 277 17.30 0.51 1.63
CA TYR A 277 17.96 -0.80 1.59
C TYR A 277 18.52 -1.13 0.19
N VAL A 278 17.75 -0.89 -0.88
CA VAL A 278 18.23 -1.08 -2.27
C VAL A 278 19.46 -0.21 -2.54
N LEU A 279 19.38 1.08 -2.20
CA LEU A 279 20.47 2.02 -2.46
C LEU A 279 21.75 1.61 -1.73
N ILE A 280 21.63 1.27 -0.44
CA ILE A 280 22.76 0.82 0.37
C ILE A 280 23.36 -0.46 -0.20
N LEU A 281 22.56 -1.51 -0.41
CA LEU A 281 23.06 -2.80 -0.87
C LEU A 281 23.88 -2.70 -2.16
N LYS A 282 23.41 -1.92 -3.12
CA LYS A 282 24.11 -1.75 -4.40
C LYS A 282 25.44 -1.02 -4.23
N ILE A 283 25.47 0.04 -3.41
CA ILE A 283 26.73 0.73 -3.05
C ILE A 283 27.71 -0.23 -2.37
N MET A 284 27.25 -1.07 -1.44
CA MET A 284 28.10 -2.01 -0.72
C MET A 284 28.72 -3.07 -1.64
N LYS A 285 28.01 -3.49 -2.69
CA LYS A 285 28.48 -4.55 -3.61
C LYS A 285 29.49 -4.07 -4.64
N GLU A 286 29.44 -2.79 -5.04
CA GLU A 286 30.28 -2.27 -6.12
C GLU A 286 31.60 -1.67 -5.65
N ASN A 287 31.79 -1.52 -4.34
CA ASN A 287 33.02 -1.00 -3.76
C ASN A 287 33.69 -2.03 -2.84
N ASP A 288 34.84 -2.57 -3.25
CA ASP A 288 35.92 -2.96 -2.33
C ASP A 288 36.64 -1.72 -1.75
N ALA A 289 36.30 -0.50 -2.23
CA ALA A 289 36.88 0.78 -1.85
C ALA A 289 35.99 1.48 -0.81
N TYR A 290 36.11 1.06 0.45
CA TYR A 290 35.15 1.35 1.52
C TYR A 290 35.48 2.54 2.42
N ASP A 291 36.55 3.30 2.20
CA ASP A 291 37.05 4.15 3.30
C ASP A 291 36.39 5.53 3.39
N ASN A 292 36.26 6.28 2.29
CA ASN A 292 35.88 7.70 2.39
C ASN A 292 34.36 7.98 2.48
N LEU A 293 33.50 7.14 1.89
CA LEU A 293 32.06 7.32 2.02
C LEU A 293 31.53 6.73 3.32
N TYR A 294 32.04 5.57 3.72
CA TYR A 294 31.54 4.85 4.89
C TYR A 294 31.86 5.60 6.19
N GLU A 295 33.08 6.14 6.35
CA GLU A 295 33.43 6.91 7.55
C GLU A 295 32.57 8.17 7.69
N ASN A 296 32.48 9.00 6.66
CA ASN A 296 31.68 10.23 6.74
C ASN A 296 30.16 9.98 6.80
N TYR A 297 29.66 8.91 6.17
CA TYR A 297 28.23 8.66 6.08
C TYR A 297 27.67 7.84 7.26
N ILE A 298 28.34 6.75 7.65
CA ILE A 298 27.90 5.90 8.76
C ILE A 298 28.16 6.58 10.10
N GLN A 299 29.31 7.24 10.29
CA GLN A 299 29.59 7.92 11.55
C GLN A 299 28.78 9.22 11.73
N ASN A 300 28.54 10.01 10.68
CA ASN A 300 27.83 11.28 10.84
C ASN A 300 26.30 11.17 10.69
N ASN A 301 25.78 10.30 9.82
CA ASN A 301 24.33 10.28 9.52
C ASN A 301 23.57 9.08 10.11
N LEU A 302 24.20 7.90 10.27
CA LEU A 302 23.53 6.71 10.82
C LEU A 302 23.64 6.60 12.36
N LYS A 303 24.75 7.06 12.99
CA LYS A 303 24.85 7.10 14.46
C LYS A 303 23.85 8.02 15.15
N LEU A 304 23.41 9.10 14.50
CA LEU A 304 22.37 10.01 15.02
C LEU A 304 20.96 9.38 15.09
N LYS A 305 20.77 8.18 14.53
CA LYS A 305 19.46 7.51 14.42
C LYS A 305 19.35 6.16 15.11
N ILE A 306 20.46 5.51 15.44
CA ILE A 306 20.46 4.25 16.22
C ILE A 306 20.50 4.54 17.74
N LEU A 307 20.84 5.77 18.13
CA LEU A 307 20.75 6.29 19.49
C LEU A 307 19.69 7.40 19.54
N ASN A 308 18.41 7.01 19.50
CA ASN A 308 17.27 7.71 20.12
C ASN A 308 16.06 6.78 20.18
#